data_AF-A0A2D8RSW3-F1
#
_entry.id   AF-A0A2D8RSW3-F1
#
_cell.length_a   1.000
_cell.length_b   1.000
_cell.length_c   1.000
_cell.angle_alpha   90.00
_cell.angle_beta   90.00
_cell.angle_gamma   90.00
#
_symmetry.space_group_name_H-M   'P 1'
#
loop_
_entity.id
_entity.type
_entity.pdbx_description
1 polymer ?
#
loop_
_entity_poly.entity_id
_entity_poly.type
_entity_poly.pdbx_seq_one_letter_code
_entity_poly.pdbx_strand_id
1 'polypeptide(L)'
;MKLNSQYSTWASKYASGERFHEFLLTFTLQIAQVLPDFDEAYAYCEKALANFSRRELQPAELTNALAGAYARIARGDVGRGPRRESVEPTGDASKHYGKPGSVEMLKVKSCQDFLYGDKTGELLLDLFEPDEWISIAKNAFDSEGSVKTALEWSACPDLARYEFICPNVFKPGTESRRKEHAAGWRYMVHEMDDPGVDFDQQVGPILALGEILPLKLVTFSAGKSLHAWYSMKNHREKAREFLDASQRFGGDPAFERFTQLSRLPGGSRPGKGPQSILFHSSGHRAG
;
A
#
# COMPACT_ATOMS: atom_id res chain seq x y z
N MET A 1 -3.50 -33.96 18.65
CA MET A 1 -3.28 -34.09 17.20
C MET A 1 -2.00 -33.34 16.85
N LYS A 2 -0.91 -34.05 16.51
CA LYS A 2 0.38 -33.43 16.20
C LYS A 2 0.29 -32.84 14.79
N LEU A 3 0.76 -31.60 14.60
CA LEU A 3 1.00 -31.04 13.26
C LEU A 3 1.86 -32.05 12.49
N ASN A 4 1.45 -32.39 11.26
CA ASN A 4 2.25 -33.25 10.40
C ASN A 4 3.65 -32.62 10.25
N SER A 5 4.71 -33.43 10.24
CA SER A 5 6.11 -32.94 10.32
C SER A 5 6.46 -31.90 9.23
N GLN A 6 5.78 -32.00 8.09
CA GLN A 6 5.85 -31.06 6.98
C GLN A 6 5.44 -29.63 7.36
N TYR A 7 4.42 -29.46 8.20
CA TYR A 7 3.94 -28.13 8.62
C TYR A 7 4.83 -27.50 9.68
N SER A 8 5.45 -28.29 10.56
CA SER A 8 6.40 -27.78 11.55
C SER A 8 7.69 -27.21 10.93
N THR A 9 8.25 -27.89 9.92
CA THR A 9 9.43 -27.40 9.19
C THR A 9 9.11 -26.21 8.29
N TRP A 10 7.89 -26.16 7.77
CA TRP A 10 7.45 -25.04 6.93
C TRP A 10 7.16 -23.80 7.77
N ALA A 11 6.55 -23.97 8.93
CA ALA A 11 6.24 -22.87 9.84
C ALA A 11 7.47 -22.33 10.59
N SER A 12 8.50 -23.14 10.83
CA SER A 12 9.78 -22.65 11.39
C SER A 12 10.50 -21.67 10.47
N LYS A 13 10.27 -21.72 9.15
CA LYS A 13 10.81 -20.72 8.19
C LYS A 13 10.18 -19.34 8.32
N TYR A 14 8.99 -19.23 8.90
CA TYR A 14 8.27 -17.96 9.11
C TYR A 14 8.34 -17.47 10.57
N ALA A 15 9.13 -18.16 11.42
CA ALA A 15 9.30 -17.82 12.83
C ALA A 15 9.93 -16.43 13.07
N SER A 16 10.58 -15.84 12.05
CA SER A 16 11.11 -14.47 12.09
C SER A 16 10.04 -13.37 11.96
N GLY A 17 8.77 -13.71 11.70
CA GLY A 17 7.65 -12.76 11.66
C GLY A 17 7.48 -11.97 10.35
N GLU A 18 8.43 -12.06 9.43
CA GLU A 18 8.25 -11.57 8.06
C GLU A 18 7.21 -12.43 7.34
N ARG A 19 6.30 -11.80 6.60
CA ARG A 19 5.32 -12.46 5.71
C ARG A 19 4.24 -13.29 6.44
N PHE A 20 3.88 -12.95 7.69
CA PHE A 20 2.81 -13.64 8.43
C PHE A 20 1.46 -13.68 7.67
N HIS A 21 1.11 -12.61 6.97
CA HIS A 21 -0.09 -12.58 6.14
C HIS A 21 -0.04 -13.61 4.98
N GLU A 22 1.11 -13.74 4.30
CA GLU A 22 1.29 -14.75 3.26
C GLU A 22 1.26 -16.17 3.82
N PHE A 23 1.83 -16.37 5.01
CA PHE A 23 1.73 -17.62 5.73
C PHE A 23 0.26 -17.97 6.01
N LEU A 24 -0.51 -17.03 6.59
CA LEU A 24 -1.92 -17.24 6.92
C LEU A 24 -2.74 -17.60 5.68
N LEU A 25 -2.57 -16.87 4.57
CA LEU A 25 -3.28 -17.15 3.32
C LEU A 25 -2.93 -18.51 2.72
N THR A 26 -1.65 -18.89 2.78
CA THR A 26 -1.21 -20.17 2.21
C THR A 26 -1.60 -21.35 3.11
N PHE A 27 -1.50 -21.16 4.43
CA PHE A 27 -1.89 -22.15 5.42
C PHE A 27 -3.39 -22.44 5.34
N THR A 28 -4.23 -21.41 5.37
CA THR A 28 -5.69 -21.56 5.24
C THR A 28 -6.09 -22.21 3.91
N LEU A 29 -5.39 -21.92 2.81
CA LEU A 29 -5.62 -22.59 1.53
C LEU A 29 -5.29 -24.09 1.58
N GLN A 30 -4.18 -24.48 2.22
CA GLN A 30 -3.83 -25.90 2.37
C GLN A 30 -4.82 -26.64 3.27
N ILE A 31 -5.28 -26.00 4.35
CA ILE A 31 -6.27 -26.60 5.24
C ILE A 31 -7.62 -26.77 4.55
N ALA A 32 -8.11 -25.76 3.83
CA ALA A 32 -9.38 -25.84 3.10
C ALA A 32 -9.36 -26.87 1.95
N GLN A 33 -8.18 -27.28 1.47
CA GLN A 33 -8.06 -28.36 0.48
C GLN A 33 -8.27 -29.75 1.07
N VAL A 34 -8.00 -29.93 2.37
CA VAL A 34 -8.08 -31.23 3.06
C VAL A 34 -9.28 -31.34 3.99
N LEU A 35 -9.77 -30.21 4.49
CA LEU A 35 -10.99 -30.10 5.28
C LEU A 35 -12.02 -29.35 4.44
N PRO A 36 -13.13 -29.99 4.01
CA PRO A 36 -14.19 -29.33 3.24
C PRO A 36 -15.19 -28.58 4.13
N ASP A 37 -15.23 -28.88 5.43
CA ASP A 37 -16.08 -28.21 6.41
C ASP A 37 -15.42 -26.94 6.95
N PHE A 38 -16.12 -25.81 6.87
CA PHE A 38 -15.57 -24.51 7.24
C PHE A 38 -15.26 -24.42 8.74
N ASP A 39 -16.16 -24.91 9.58
CA ASP A 39 -16.05 -24.79 11.03
C ASP A 39 -14.93 -25.69 11.57
N GLU A 40 -14.79 -26.90 11.03
CA GLU A 40 -13.68 -27.82 11.32
C GLU A 40 -12.34 -27.22 10.90
N ALA A 41 -12.28 -26.63 9.70
CA ALA A 41 -11.08 -25.96 9.20
C ALA A 41 -10.73 -24.72 10.05
N TYR A 42 -11.73 -23.93 10.47
CA TYR A 42 -11.53 -22.78 11.33
C TYR A 42 -10.95 -23.20 12.69
N ALA A 43 -11.59 -24.16 13.37
CA ALA A 43 -11.14 -24.66 14.66
C ALA A 43 -9.72 -25.25 14.58
N TYR A 44 -9.40 -25.95 13.49
CA TYR A 44 -8.05 -26.44 13.24
C TYR A 44 -7.04 -25.31 13.09
N CYS A 45 -7.33 -24.33 12.24
CA CYS A 45 -6.44 -23.19 12.01
C CYS A 45 -6.24 -22.35 13.26
N GLU A 46 -7.30 -22.05 14.02
CA GLU A 46 -7.22 -21.31 15.28
C GLU A 46 -6.29 -22.00 16.28
N LYS A 47 -6.48 -23.31 16.48
CA LYS A 47 -5.64 -24.11 17.37
C LYS A 47 -4.18 -24.19 16.91
N ALA A 48 -3.95 -24.30 15.60
CA ALA A 48 -2.61 -24.30 15.04
C ALA A 48 -1.93 -22.94 15.25
N LEU A 49 -2.63 -21.85 14.91
CA LEU A 49 -2.12 -20.48 14.97
C LEU A 49 -1.82 -20.01 16.39
N ALA A 50 -2.50 -20.54 17.40
CA ALA A 50 -2.16 -20.32 18.81
C ALA A 50 -0.70 -20.68 19.16
N ASN A 51 -0.07 -21.56 18.36
CA ASN A 51 1.34 -21.94 18.52
C ASN A 51 2.30 -21.16 17.61
N PHE A 52 1.79 -20.29 16.74
CA PHE A 52 2.56 -19.55 15.72
C PHE A 52 2.47 -18.03 15.85
N SER A 53 1.58 -17.51 16.69
CA SER A 53 1.22 -16.10 16.68
C SER A 53 2.23 -15.23 17.45
N ARG A 54 3.16 -14.60 16.72
CA ARG A 54 4.02 -13.52 17.23
C ARG A 54 3.25 -12.21 17.47
N ARG A 55 2.03 -12.10 16.94
CA ARG A 55 1.02 -11.06 17.22
C ARG A 55 -0.36 -11.66 17.32
N GLU A 56 -1.27 -11.00 18.02
CA GLU A 56 -2.68 -11.36 18.01
C GLU A 56 -3.25 -11.29 16.58
N LEU A 57 -4.12 -12.24 16.25
CA LEU A 57 -4.90 -12.20 15.02
C LEU A 57 -5.78 -10.95 15.03
N GLN A 58 -5.85 -10.25 13.91
CA GLN A 58 -6.80 -9.15 13.79
C GLN A 58 -8.23 -9.70 13.74
N PRO A 59 -9.26 -8.93 14.16
CA PRO A 59 -10.65 -9.35 14.06
C PRO A 59 -10.99 -9.83 12.64
N ALA A 60 -11.65 -10.99 12.53
CA ALA A 60 -12.03 -11.63 11.27
C ALA A 60 -10.87 -11.99 10.30
N GLU A 61 -9.60 -11.84 10.69
CA GLU A 61 -8.46 -12.10 9.80
C GLU A 61 -8.41 -13.56 9.35
N LEU A 62 -8.59 -14.49 10.30
CA LEU A 62 -8.65 -15.92 10.02
C LEU A 62 -9.92 -16.29 9.22
N THR A 63 -11.07 -15.76 9.63
CA THR A 63 -12.35 -15.99 8.94
C THR A 63 -12.27 -15.57 7.47
N ASN A 64 -11.72 -14.38 7.20
CA ASN A 64 -11.58 -13.84 5.84
C ASN A 64 -10.57 -14.65 5.02
N ALA A 65 -9.44 -15.04 5.61
CA ALA A 65 -8.44 -15.86 4.93
C ALA A 65 -9.04 -17.23 4.53
N LEU A 66 -9.77 -17.87 5.44
CA LEU A 66 -10.40 -19.17 5.21
C LEU A 66 -11.56 -19.08 4.20
N ALA A 67 -12.42 -18.07 4.30
CA ALA A 67 -13.49 -17.83 3.33
C ALA A 67 -12.92 -17.59 1.93
N GLY A 68 -11.83 -16.82 1.84
CA GLY A 68 -11.08 -16.60 0.61
C GLY A 68 -10.51 -17.91 0.03
N ALA A 69 -9.97 -18.80 0.87
CA ALA A 69 -9.45 -20.09 0.46
C ALA A 69 -10.54 -20.99 -0.15
N TYR A 70 -11.69 -21.16 0.52
CA TYR A 70 -12.80 -21.95 -0.02
C TYR A 70 -13.35 -21.37 -1.32
N ALA A 71 -13.48 -20.04 -1.42
CA ALA A 71 -13.90 -19.39 -2.65
C ALA A 71 -12.92 -19.62 -3.81
N ARG A 72 -11.62 -19.71 -3.55
CA ARG A 72 -10.60 -20.05 -4.57
C ARG A 72 -10.69 -21.51 -5.00
N ILE A 73 -10.87 -22.43 -4.07
CA ILE A 73 -11.05 -23.86 -4.35
C ILE A 73 -12.29 -24.09 -5.22
N ALA A 74 -13.42 -23.45 -4.86
CA ALA A 74 -14.66 -23.54 -5.63
C ALA A 74 -14.51 -23.03 -7.07
N ARG A 75 -13.60 -22.08 -7.32
CA ARG A 75 -13.26 -21.56 -8.66
C ARG A 75 -12.21 -22.38 -9.40
N GLY A 76 -11.65 -23.43 -8.80
CA GLY A 76 -10.52 -24.18 -9.35
C GLY A 76 -9.19 -23.42 -9.35
N ASP A 77 -9.12 -22.29 -8.62
CA ASP A 77 -7.96 -21.40 -8.54
C ASP A 77 -7.02 -21.77 -7.37
N VAL A 78 -6.64 -23.04 -7.35
CA VAL A 78 -5.76 -23.65 -6.33
C VAL A 78 -4.28 -23.61 -6.71
N GLY A 79 -3.96 -23.06 -7.88
CA GLY A 79 -2.58 -22.83 -8.29
C GLY A 79 -1.87 -21.84 -7.36
N ARG A 80 -0.57 -22.02 -7.16
CA ARG A 80 0.28 -20.87 -6.82
C ARG A 80 0.15 -19.94 -8.01
N GLY A 81 -0.64 -18.88 -7.88
CA GLY A 81 -0.64 -17.79 -8.86
C GLY A 81 0.82 -17.42 -9.18
N PRO A 82 1.12 -17.01 -10.42
CA PRO A 82 2.49 -16.84 -10.89
C PRO A 82 3.29 -16.10 -9.82
N ARG A 83 4.23 -16.81 -9.20
CA ARG A 83 5.17 -16.18 -8.27
C ARG A 83 5.95 -15.25 -9.17
N ARG A 84 5.65 -13.95 -9.13
CA ARG A 84 6.55 -12.97 -9.75
C ARG A 84 7.91 -13.25 -9.15
N GLU A 85 8.86 -13.55 -10.02
CA GLU A 85 10.24 -13.61 -9.60
C GLU A 85 10.52 -12.27 -8.95
N SER A 86 10.79 -12.31 -7.64
CA SER A 86 11.40 -11.18 -6.97
C SER A 86 12.70 -10.96 -7.71
N VAL A 87 12.79 -9.85 -8.45
CA VAL A 87 14.08 -9.40 -8.97
C VAL A 87 14.91 -9.15 -7.72
N GLU A 88 15.89 -10.04 -7.48
CA GLU A 88 16.87 -9.84 -6.42
C GLU A 88 17.41 -8.42 -6.57
N PRO A 89 17.31 -7.56 -5.52
CA PRO A 89 17.97 -6.27 -5.54
C PRO A 89 19.43 -6.55 -5.82
N THR A 90 19.91 -6.20 -7.01
CA THR A 90 21.23 -6.66 -7.47
C THR A 90 22.34 -6.11 -6.58
N GLY A 91 22.76 -6.86 -5.57
CA GLY A 91 24.09 -6.97 -4.94
C GLY A 91 24.86 -5.74 -4.45
N ASP A 92 24.44 -4.50 -4.72
CA ASP A 92 25.19 -3.30 -4.35
C ASP A 92 24.24 -2.12 -4.16
N ALA A 93 23.72 -1.97 -2.93
CA ALA A 93 22.84 -0.89 -2.54
C ALA A 93 23.43 0.49 -2.91
N SER A 94 24.76 0.67 -2.87
CA SER A 94 25.41 1.94 -3.18
C SER A 94 25.29 2.40 -4.65
N LYS A 95 24.93 1.49 -5.56
CA LYS A 95 24.79 1.78 -7.01
C LYS A 95 23.34 1.97 -7.46
N HIS A 96 22.35 1.74 -6.57
CA HIS A 96 20.93 1.72 -6.93
C HIS A 96 20.12 2.92 -6.46
N TYR A 97 20.66 3.80 -5.62
CA TYR A 97 19.89 4.90 -5.08
C TYR A 97 19.85 6.14 -5.97
N GLY A 98 20.13 6.06 -7.28
CA GLY A 98 20.20 7.28 -8.10
C GLY A 98 21.21 8.31 -7.54
N LYS A 99 20.96 9.60 -7.73
CA LYS A 99 21.83 10.64 -7.13
C LYS A 99 21.50 10.79 -5.63
N PRO A 100 22.52 10.89 -4.75
CA PRO A 100 22.28 11.20 -3.35
C PRO A 100 21.39 12.44 -3.18
N GLY A 101 20.40 12.34 -2.31
CA GLY A 101 19.51 13.43 -1.92
C GLY A 101 19.33 13.46 -0.42
N SER A 102 18.52 14.40 0.06
CA SER A 102 18.13 14.44 1.46
C SER A 102 16.67 14.85 1.60
N VAL A 103 16.03 14.40 2.68
CA VAL A 103 14.67 14.82 3.04
C VAL A 103 14.60 16.34 3.18
N GLU A 104 15.65 16.96 3.70
CA GLU A 104 15.72 18.41 3.82
C GLU A 104 15.69 19.11 2.45
N MET A 105 16.41 18.56 1.46
CA MET A 105 16.34 19.08 0.09
C MET A 105 14.92 19.02 -0.49
N LEU A 106 14.20 17.92 -0.23
CA LEU A 106 12.81 17.78 -0.66
C LEU A 106 11.91 18.86 -0.03
N LYS A 107 12.07 19.11 1.27
CA LYS A 107 11.31 20.16 1.97
C LYS A 107 11.62 21.55 1.43
N VAL A 108 12.89 21.87 1.19
CA VAL A 108 13.32 23.15 0.61
C VAL A 108 12.71 23.38 -0.78
N LYS A 109 12.57 22.32 -1.59
CA LYS A 109 11.96 22.38 -2.93
C LYS A 109 10.43 22.35 -2.92
N SER A 110 9.81 22.06 -1.78
CA SER A 110 8.36 21.93 -1.66
C SER A 110 7.67 23.28 -1.76
N CYS A 111 6.43 23.26 -2.24
CA CYS A 111 5.45 24.28 -1.84
C CYS A 111 5.32 24.24 -0.31
N GLN A 112 5.51 25.40 0.32
CA GLN A 112 5.59 25.52 1.78
C GLN A 112 4.20 25.48 2.44
N ASP A 113 3.14 25.80 1.69
CA ASP A 113 1.75 25.91 2.19
C ASP A 113 1.23 24.61 2.81
N PHE A 114 1.77 23.47 2.41
CA PHE A 114 1.32 22.13 2.82
C PHE A 114 2.29 21.39 3.74
N LEU A 115 3.45 21.98 4.08
CA LEU A 115 4.43 21.28 4.94
C LEU A 115 4.00 21.24 6.40
N TYR A 116 3.15 22.16 6.83
CA TYR A 116 2.82 22.37 8.24
C TYR A 116 1.32 22.60 8.44
N GLY A 117 0.84 22.20 9.62
CA GLY A 117 -0.57 22.34 10.00
C GLY A 117 -1.48 21.25 9.42
N ASP A 118 -2.75 21.30 9.81
CA ASP A 118 -3.78 20.42 9.25
C ASP A 118 -4.32 21.04 7.96
N LYS A 119 -3.69 20.66 6.85
CA LYS A 119 -4.02 21.10 5.48
C LYS A 119 -4.47 19.94 4.61
N THR A 120 -4.88 18.83 5.24
CA THR A 120 -5.23 17.58 4.58
C THR A 120 -6.33 17.78 3.53
N GLY A 121 -7.41 18.48 3.89
CA GLY A 121 -8.52 18.75 2.98
C GLY A 121 -8.15 19.70 1.83
N GLU A 122 -7.40 20.77 2.12
CA GLU A 122 -6.90 21.70 1.10
C GLU A 122 -5.97 21.00 0.11
N LEU A 123 -5.11 20.10 0.60
CA LEU A 123 -4.22 19.30 -0.23
C LEU A 123 -4.98 18.34 -1.15
N LEU A 124 -6.07 17.72 -0.67
CA LEU A 124 -6.89 16.87 -1.53
C LEU A 124 -7.42 17.63 -2.76
N LEU A 125 -7.79 18.90 -2.59
CA LEU A 125 -8.27 19.76 -3.67
C LEU A 125 -7.15 20.31 -4.57
N ASP A 126 -5.87 20.17 -4.19
CA ASP A 126 -4.75 20.39 -5.13
C ASP A 126 -4.39 19.09 -5.88
N LEU A 127 -4.59 17.93 -5.25
CA LEU A 127 -4.28 16.63 -5.84
C LEU A 127 -5.37 16.14 -6.80
N PHE A 128 -6.64 16.42 -6.52
CA PHE A 128 -7.78 15.91 -7.26
C PHE A 128 -8.75 17.03 -7.61
N GLU A 129 -9.44 16.88 -8.74
CA GLU A 129 -10.55 17.78 -9.07
C GLU A 129 -11.70 17.58 -8.06
N PRO A 130 -12.47 18.63 -7.70
CA PRO A 130 -13.50 18.53 -6.67
C PRO A 130 -14.53 17.42 -6.87
N ASP A 131 -14.85 17.08 -8.12
CA ASP A 131 -15.83 16.06 -8.52
C ASP A 131 -15.22 14.67 -8.77
N GLU A 132 -13.88 14.52 -8.71
CA GLU A 132 -13.22 13.23 -8.83
C GLU A 132 -13.55 12.36 -7.61
N TRP A 133 -13.97 11.11 -7.85
CA TRP A 133 -14.29 10.14 -6.80
C TRP A 133 -13.02 9.43 -6.34
N ILE A 134 -12.68 9.58 -5.06
CA ILE A 134 -11.45 9.03 -4.45
C ILE A 134 -11.78 8.15 -3.25
N SER A 135 -10.90 7.19 -2.95
CA SER A 135 -11.05 6.29 -1.80
C SER A 135 -10.15 6.69 -0.64
N ILE A 136 -10.72 6.93 0.54
CA ILE A 136 -10.01 7.19 1.80
C ILE A 136 -10.54 6.24 2.89
N ALA A 137 -9.64 5.69 3.70
CA ALA A 137 -9.95 4.59 4.62
C ALA A 137 -9.23 4.74 5.98
N LYS A 138 -9.89 4.40 7.09
CA LYS A 138 -9.29 4.46 8.44
C LYS A 138 -8.32 3.31 8.67
N ASN A 139 -8.55 2.17 8.02
CA ASN A 139 -7.63 1.05 7.98
C ASN A 139 -7.64 0.37 6.58
N ALA A 140 -6.73 -0.56 6.34
CA ALA A 140 -6.55 -1.18 5.03
C ALA A 140 -7.75 -2.04 4.56
N PHE A 141 -8.61 -2.47 5.49
CA PHE A 141 -9.75 -3.35 5.25
C PHE A 141 -11.06 -2.59 5.07
N ASP A 142 -11.10 -1.30 5.42
CA ASP A 142 -12.27 -0.47 5.15
C ASP A 142 -12.47 -0.29 3.64
N SER A 143 -13.67 -0.65 3.19
CA SER A 143 -14.02 -0.62 1.77
C SER A 143 -15.37 0.04 1.53
N GLU A 144 -16.38 -0.25 2.34
CA GLU A 144 -17.73 0.32 2.19
C GLU A 144 -17.78 1.76 2.71
N GLY A 145 -18.42 2.66 1.95
CA GLY A 145 -18.45 4.10 2.26
C GLY A 145 -17.09 4.80 2.15
N SER A 146 -16.05 4.08 1.69
CA SER A 146 -14.69 4.62 1.58
C SER A 146 -14.49 5.48 0.33
N VAL A 147 -15.45 5.53 -0.60
CA VAL A 147 -15.37 6.30 -1.84
C VAL A 147 -16.37 7.44 -1.80
N LYS A 148 -15.88 8.67 -2.01
CA LYS A 148 -16.64 9.93 -2.09
C LYS A 148 -15.93 10.88 -3.04
N THR A 149 -16.55 11.99 -3.40
CA THR A 149 -15.85 13.04 -4.15
C THR A 149 -14.71 13.65 -3.34
N ALA A 150 -13.69 14.19 -4.01
CA ALA A 150 -12.60 14.90 -3.35
C ALA A 150 -13.12 16.09 -2.53
N LEU A 151 -14.17 16.77 -3.00
CA LEU A 151 -14.83 17.85 -2.25
C LEU A 151 -15.46 17.36 -0.95
N GLU A 152 -16.23 16.27 -0.98
CA GLU A 152 -16.83 15.69 0.22
C GLU A 152 -15.78 15.24 1.22
N TRP A 153 -14.69 14.62 0.75
CA TRP A 153 -13.57 14.25 1.60
C TRP A 153 -12.88 15.47 2.20
N SER A 154 -12.64 16.52 1.42
CA SER A 154 -11.99 17.75 1.90
C SER A 154 -12.79 18.44 3.01
N ALA A 155 -14.11 18.30 3.00
CA ALA A 155 -15.02 18.85 4.00
C ALA A 155 -15.22 17.93 5.23
N CYS A 156 -14.58 16.76 5.25
CA CYS A 156 -14.72 15.78 6.33
C CYS A 156 -14.02 16.27 7.61
N PRO A 157 -14.75 16.52 8.72
CA PRO A 157 -14.16 17.13 9.93
C PRO A 157 -13.08 16.28 10.62
N ASP A 158 -13.11 14.95 10.45
CA ASP A 158 -12.16 14.03 11.07
C ASP A 158 -11.17 13.42 10.07
N LEU A 159 -10.98 14.04 8.89
CA LEU A 159 -10.13 13.53 7.81
C LEU A 159 -8.70 13.18 8.27
N ALA A 160 -8.09 14.00 9.12
CA ALA A 160 -6.75 13.76 9.67
C ALA A 160 -6.63 12.45 10.50
N ARG A 161 -7.76 11.83 10.90
CA ARG A 161 -7.79 10.52 11.60
C ARG A 161 -7.77 9.31 10.67
N TYR A 162 -7.87 9.52 9.36
CA TYR A 162 -7.79 8.45 8.38
C TYR A 162 -6.32 8.13 8.07
N GLU A 163 -6.05 6.87 7.76
CA GLU A 163 -4.69 6.36 7.60
C GLU A 163 -4.31 6.26 6.11
N PHE A 164 -5.28 5.91 5.26
CA PHE A 164 -5.00 5.50 3.89
C PHE A 164 -5.82 6.27 2.86
N ILE A 165 -5.26 6.37 1.67
CA ILE A 165 -5.89 6.88 0.45
C ILE A 165 -5.50 5.98 -0.71
N CYS A 166 -6.42 5.76 -1.65
CA CYS A 166 -6.08 5.23 -2.95
C CYS A 166 -5.68 6.41 -3.86
N PRO A 167 -4.49 6.39 -4.49
CA PRO A 167 -3.99 7.53 -5.26
C PRO A 167 -4.69 7.69 -6.63
N ASN A 168 -5.75 6.93 -6.89
CA ASN A 168 -6.43 6.84 -8.19
C ASN A 168 -7.94 7.07 -8.07
N VAL A 169 -8.59 7.32 -9.21
CA VAL A 169 -9.99 7.78 -9.25
C VAL A 169 -10.98 6.67 -9.62
N PHE A 170 -12.13 6.67 -8.96
CA PHE A 170 -13.19 5.67 -9.10
C PHE A 170 -14.36 6.19 -9.94
N LYS A 171 -15.23 5.28 -10.34
CA LYS A 171 -16.46 5.62 -11.05
C LYS A 171 -17.43 6.36 -10.10
N PRO A 172 -18.16 7.37 -10.60
CA PRO A 172 -19.17 8.06 -9.80
C PRO A 172 -20.22 7.13 -9.20
N GLY A 173 -20.67 7.42 -7.98
CA GLY A 173 -21.72 6.68 -7.29
C GLY A 173 -21.29 5.30 -6.76
N THR A 174 -20.00 4.97 -6.78
CA THR A 174 -19.51 3.72 -6.21
C THR A 174 -19.17 3.89 -4.74
N GLU A 175 -19.42 2.86 -3.93
CA GLU A 175 -19.21 2.92 -2.48
C GLU A 175 -17.97 2.17 -2.00
N SER A 176 -17.25 1.49 -2.91
CA SER A 176 -16.08 0.68 -2.53
C SER A 176 -14.96 0.67 -3.55
N ARG A 177 -13.74 0.44 -3.04
CA ARG A 177 -12.46 0.34 -3.78
C ARG A 177 -12.30 -0.97 -4.58
N ARG A 178 -13.39 -1.55 -5.07
CA ARG A 178 -13.33 -2.77 -5.89
C ARG A 178 -12.69 -2.43 -7.24
N LYS A 179 -11.93 -3.37 -7.80
CA LYS A 179 -11.25 -3.19 -9.09
C LYS A 179 -12.21 -2.83 -10.23
N GLU A 180 -13.44 -3.36 -10.20
CA GLU A 180 -14.49 -3.07 -11.18
C GLU A 180 -14.98 -1.62 -11.17
N HIS A 181 -14.75 -0.89 -10.06
CA HIS A 181 -15.09 0.51 -9.89
C HIS A 181 -13.96 1.46 -10.31
N ALA A 182 -12.82 0.95 -10.80
CA ALA A 182 -11.73 1.78 -11.29
C ALA A 182 -12.17 2.66 -12.48
N ALA A 183 -11.83 3.96 -12.46
CA ALA A 183 -12.09 4.88 -13.56
C ALA A 183 -10.81 5.37 -14.25
N GLY A 184 -9.73 5.64 -13.51
CA GLY A 184 -8.51 6.16 -14.12
C GLY A 184 -7.31 6.24 -13.19
N TRP A 185 -6.13 5.99 -13.74
CA TRP A 185 -4.86 6.21 -13.04
C TRP A 185 -4.59 7.71 -12.99
N ARG A 186 -4.46 8.25 -11.77
CA ARG A 186 -4.09 9.66 -11.52
C ARG A 186 -2.62 9.75 -11.10
N TYR A 187 -2.19 8.84 -10.23
CA TYR A 187 -0.81 8.81 -9.74
C TYR A 187 -0.23 7.40 -9.74
N MET A 188 1.07 7.31 -10.01
CA MET A 188 1.88 6.15 -9.63
C MET A 188 2.54 6.44 -8.29
N VAL A 189 2.73 5.41 -7.47
CA VAL A 189 3.38 5.55 -6.17
C VAL A 189 4.59 4.65 -6.10
N HIS A 190 5.69 5.20 -5.59
CA HIS A 190 6.87 4.46 -5.17
C HIS A 190 6.94 4.50 -3.64
N GLU A 191 7.06 3.33 -3.03
CA GLU A 191 7.32 3.15 -1.61
C GLU A 191 8.35 2.05 -1.47
N MET A 192 9.31 2.27 -0.57
CA MET A 192 10.26 1.27 -0.12
C MET A 192 10.14 1.12 1.40
N ASP A 193 10.03 -0.11 1.88
CA ASP A 193 10.05 -0.47 3.31
C ASP A 193 11.20 -1.46 3.56
N ASP A 194 12.41 -1.01 3.28
CA ASP A 194 13.64 -1.76 3.55
C ASP A 194 14.27 -1.27 4.86
N PRO A 195 14.42 -2.12 5.89
CA PRO A 195 14.99 -1.73 7.18
C PRO A 195 16.48 -1.34 7.10
N GLY A 196 17.18 -1.66 6.02
CA GLY A 196 18.57 -1.29 5.75
C GLY A 196 18.74 0.06 5.05
N VAL A 197 17.65 0.76 4.73
CA VAL A 197 17.66 2.00 3.95
C VAL A 197 17.07 3.14 4.78
N ASP A 198 17.89 4.17 5.04
CA ASP A 198 17.42 5.38 5.72
C ASP A 198 16.60 6.29 4.79
N PHE A 199 15.98 7.33 5.35
CA PHE A 199 15.11 8.22 4.57
C PHE A 199 15.84 9.03 3.51
N ASP A 200 17.10 9.41 3.74
CA ASP A 200 17.88 10.18 2.77
C ASP A 200 18.31 9.30 1.60
N GLN A 201 18.61 8.03 1.86
CA GLN A 201 18.85 7.02 0.84
C GLN A 201 17.60 6.73 0.00
N GLN A 202 16.39 6.81 0.58
CA GLN A 202 15.14 6.72 -0.17
C GLN A 202 14.90 7.90 -1.12
N VAL A 203 15.49 9.08 -0.87
CA VAL A 203 15.31 10.27 -1.74
C VAL A 203 15.92 10.06 -3.12
N GLY A 204 17.02 9.34 -3.21
CA GLY A 204 17.72 9.21 -4.48
C GLY A 204 16.93 8.44 -5.57
N PRO A 205 16.32 7.26 -5.28
CA PRO A 205 15.33 6.63 -6.15
C PRO A 205 14.15 7.55 -6.47
N ILE A 206 13.67 8.29 -5.47
CA ILE A 206 12.54 9.21 -5.65
C ILE A 206 12.85 10.27 -6.72
N LEU A 207 14.06 10.83 -6.69
CA LEU A 207 14.52 11.81 -7.67
C LEU A 207 14.74 11.17 -9.05
N ALA A 208 15.33 9.97 -9.11
CA ALA A 208 15.56 9.26 -10.37
C ALA A 208 14.24 8.92 -11.10
N LEU A 209 13.23 8.46 -10.36
CA LEU A 209 11.89 8.22 -10.89
C LEU A 209 11.19 9.53 -11.35
N GLY A 210 11.58 10.66 -10.76
CA GLY A 210 11.16 12.00 -11.16
C GLY A 210 11.57 12.40 -12.57
N GLU A 211 12.59 11.73 -13.14
CA GLU A 211 13.02 11.92 -14.53
C GLU A 211 12.08 11.20 -15.53
N ILE A 212 11.32 10.21 -15.07
CA ILE A 212 10.36 9.46 -15.88
C ILE A 212 8.98 10.12 -15.80
N LEU A 213 8.44 10.26 -14.58
CA LEU A 213 7.15 10.89 -14.31
C LEU A 213 7.33 12.11 -13.38
N PRO A 214 6.52 13.17 -13.50
CA PRO A 214 6.62 14.32 -12.61
C PRO A 214 6.30 13.96 -11.15
N LEU A 215 7.26 14.15 -10.24
CA LEU A 215 7.04 13.99 -8.80
C LEU A 215 6.05 15.06 -8.30
N LYS A 216 4.94 14.63 -7.70
CA LYS A 216 3.86 15.49 -7.21
C LYS A 216 3.88 15.67 -5.69
N LEU A 217 4.19 14.61 -4.96
CA LEU A 217 4.09 14.59 -3.50
C LEU A 217 5.06 13.57 -2.90
N VAL A 218 5.61 13.84 -1.71
CA VAL A 218 6.27 12.85 -0.87
C VAL A 218 5.68 12.93 0.54
N THR A 219 5.25 11.79 1.06
CA THR A 219 4.66 11.66 2.40
C THR A 219 5.47 10.70 3.25
N PHE A 220 5.80 11.10 4.47
CA PHE A 220 6.33 10.21 5.49
C PHE A 220 5.21 9.34 6.07
N SER A 221 5.38 8.02 6.10
CA SER A 221 4.34 7.08 6.53
C SER A 221 4.04 7.04 8.03
N ALA A 222 4.66 7.92 8.84
CA ALA A 222 4.73 7.77 10.29
C ALA A 222 5.35 6.41 10.69
N GLY A 223 6.38 5.99 9.95
CA GLY A 223 6.98 4.68 10.03
C GLY A 223 8.42 4.68 9.55
N LYS A 224 8.73 3.85 8.56
CA LYS A 224 10.07 3.70 7.97
C LYS A 224 10.11 4.00 6.47
N SER A 225 8.97 4.34 5.87
CA SER A 225 8.85 4.50 4.43
C SER A 225 8.45 5.93 4.03
N LEU A 226 8.98 6.36 2.88
CA LEU A 226 8.49 7.50 2.13
C LEU A 226 7.58 7.02 1.00
N HIS A 227 6.41 7.64 0.88
CA HIS A 227 5.50 7.40 -0.24
C HIS A 227 5.64 8.57 -1.22
N ALA A 228 6.28 8.33 -2.36
CA ALA A 228 6.44 9.32 -3.42
C ALA A 228 5.40 9.10 -4.51
N TRP A 229 4.64 10.15 -4.83
CA TRP A 229 3.54 10.12 -5.80
C TRP A 229 3.95 10.87 -7.05
N TYR A 230 3.65 10.28 -8.21
CA TYR A 230 4.04 10.80 -9.51
C TYR A 230 2.83 10.96 -10.41
N SER A 231 2.70 12.13 -11.04
CA SER A 231 1.56 12.46 -11.87
C SER A 231 1.55 11.63 -13.17
N MET A 232 0.44 10.94 -13.41
CA MET A 232 0.18 10.25 -14.68
C MET A 232 -0.51 11.14 -15.72
N LYS A 233 -0.83 12.40 -15.36
CA LYS A 233 -1.48 13.35 -16.27
C LYS A 233 -0.60 13.56 -17.50
N ASN A 234 -1.12 13.23 -18.68
CA ASN A 234 -0.44 13.31 -19.98
C ASN A 234 0.82 12.43 -20.13
N HIS A 235 0.99 11.40 -19.28
CA HIS A 235 2.19 10.54 -19.29
C HIS A 235 1.85 9.05 -19.17
N ARG A 236 0.68 8.63 -19.65
CA ARG A 236 0.21 7.22 -19.51
C ARG A 236 1.13 6.22 -20.19
N GLU A 237 1.75 6.62 -21.28
CA GLU A 237 2.72 5.83 -22.05
C GLU A 237 3.96 5.44 -21.24
N LYS A 238 4.32 6.22 -20.21
CA LYS A 238 5.49 5.97 -19.34
C LYS A 238 5.20 5.06 -18.16
N ALA A 239 3.95 4.58 -18.00
CA ALA A 239 3.55 3.74 -16.87
C ALA A 239 4.45 2.53 -16.68
N ARG A 240 4.75 1.80 -17.77
CA ARG A 240 5.54 0.58 -17.71
C ARG A 240 7.00 0.86 -17.36
N GLU A 241 7.59 1.85 -18.01
CA GLU A 241 8.94 2.31 -17.74
C GLU A 241 9.12 2.71 -16.27
N PHE A 242 8.16 3.47 -15.72
CA PHE A 242 8.16 3.87 -14.32
C PHE A 242 8.08 2.66 -13.39
N LEU A 243 7.15 1.73 -13.62
CA LEU A 243 6.98 0.55 -12.76
C LEU A 243 8.22 -0.36 -12.78
N ASP A 244 8.83 -0.55 -13.95
CA ASP A 244 10.07 -1.32 -14.11
C ASP A 244 11.25 -0.64 -13.41
N ALA A 245 11.36 0.69 -13.47
CA ALA A 245 12.36 1.43 -12.70
C ALA A 245 12.09 1.37 -11.19
N SER A 246 10.85 1.58 -10.76
CA SER A 246 10.45 1.56 -9.35
C SER A 246 10.78 0.22 -8.70
N GLN A 247 10.46 -0.90 -9.34
CA GLN A 247 10.78 -2.24 -8.83
C GLN A 247 12.29 -2.52 -8.81
N ARG A 248 13.05 -2.05 -9.81
CA ARG A 248 14.52 -2.14 -9.79
C ARG A 248 15.13 -1.37 -8.62
N PHE A 249 14.51 -0.27 -8.22
CA PHE A 249 14.86 0.47 -7.02
C PHE A 249 14.26 -0.10 -5.74
N GLY A 250 13.74 -1.33 -5.73
CA GLY A 250 13.18 -1.96 -4.52
C GLY A 250 11.79 -1.45 -4.11
N GLY A 251 11.08 -0.77 -5.02
CA GLY A 251 9.71 -0.31 -4.79
C GLY A 251 8.72 -1.47 -4.66
N ASP A 252 7.71 -1.31 -3.80
CA ASP A 252 6.68 -2.33 -3.57
C ASP A 252 5.89 -2.65 -4.87
N PRO A 253 5.95 -3.89 -5.38
CA PRO A 253 5.24 -4.28 -6.60
C PRO A 253 3.71 -4.20 -6.47
N ALA A 254 3.17 -4.10 -5.25
CA ALA A 254 1.74 -3.94 -5.01
C ALA A 254 1.17 -2.65 -5.63
N PHE A 255 1.98 -1.60 -5.81
CA PHE A 255 1.56 -0.34 -6.43
C PHE A 255 1.31 -0.43 -7.94
N GLU A 256 1.57 -1.58 -8.58
CA GLU A 256 1.01 -1.87 -9.90
C GLU A 256 -0.51 -2.10 -9.87
N ARG A 257 -1.07 -2.41 -8.69
CA ARG A 257 -2.52 -2.58 -8.53
C ARG A 257 -3.18 -1.22 -8.40
N PHE A 258 -4.16 -0.97 -9.27
CA PHE A 258 -4.97 0.25 -9.26
C PHE A 258 -5.49 0.66 -7.88
N THR A 259 -5.98 -0.33 -7.12
CA THR A 259 -6.68 -0.19 -5.85
C THR A 259 -5.74 -0.23 -4.64
N GLN A 260 -4.42 -0.23 -4.86
CA GLN A 260 -3.45 -0.22 -3.78
C GLN A 260 -3.61 1.04 -2.93
N LEU A 261 -3.58 0.88 -1.62
CA LEU A 261 -3.61 1.99 -0.68
C LEU A 261 -2.20 2.51 -0.44
N SER A 262 -2.07 3.83 -0.44
CA SER A 262 -0.92 4.56 0.11
C SER A 262 -1.34 5.29 1.38
N ARG A 263 -0.36 5.82 2.10
CA ARG A 263 -0.59 6.67 3.28
C ARG A 263 -1.33 7.94 2.89
N LEU A 264 -2.35 8.32 3.67
CA LEU A 264 -3.04 9.60 3.51
C LEU A 264 -2.10 10.75 3.91
N PRO A 265 -1.71 11.64 2.99
CA PRO A 265 -0.86 12.79 3.32
C PRO A 265 -1.61 13.73 4.26
N GLY A 266 -1.04 14.03 5.44
CA GLY A 266 -1.73 14.79 6.49
C GLY A 266 -2.64 13.94 7.40
N GLY A 267 -2.86 12.67 7.06
CA GLY A 267 -3.54 11.70 7.91
C GLY A 267 -2.71 11.26 9.12
N SER A 268 -3.19 10.28 9.87
CA SER A 268 -2.48 9.76 11.04
C SER A 268 -2.53 8.24 11.11
N ARG A 269 -1.44 7.67 11.64
CA ARG A 269 -1.32 6.25 11.89
C ARG A 269 -1.53 5.97 13.39
N PRO A 270 -2.51 5.13 13.77
CA PRO A 270 -2.75 4.79 15.16
C PRO A 270 -1.49 4.32 15.88
N GLY A 271 -1.17 4.94 17.02
CA GLY A 271 0.01 4.61 17.84
C GLY A 271 1.37 5.00 17.25
N LYS A 272 1.40 5.69 16.10
CA LYS A 272 2.65 6.14 15.46
C LYS A 272 2.71 7.64 15.20
N GLY A 273 1.56 8.28 14.96
CA GLY A 273 1.47 9.74 14.81
C GLY A 273 1.14 10.19 13.39
N PRO A 274 1.38 11.48 13.08
CA PRO A 274 0.97 12.10 11.83
C PRO A 274 1.83 11.67 10.64
N GLN A 275 1.19 11.55 9.48
CA GLN A 275 1.80 11.21 8.20
C GLN A 275 2.17 12.53 7.50
N SER A 276 3.38 13.02 7.76
CA SER A 276 3.79 14.38 7.34
C SER A 276 4.10 14.47 5.85
N ILE A 277 3.81 15.63 5.28
CA ILE A 277 4.19 15.97 3.92
C ILE A 277 5.64 16.47 3.95
N LEU A 278 6.48 15.88 3.09
CA LEU A 278 7.90 16.26 2.96
C LEU A 278 8.15 17.03 1.67
N PHE A 279 7.33 16.81 0.65
CA PHE A 279 7.37 17.53 -0.61
C PHE A 279 5.99 17.58 -1.22
N HIS A 280 5.66 18.71 -1.84
CA HIS A 280 4.52 18.88 -2.72
C HIS A 280 4.91 19.87 -3.81
N SER A 281 4.79 19.48 -5.08
CA SER A 281 4.86 20.43 -6.19
C SER A 281 3.47 21.03 -6.36
N SER A 282 3.28 22.31 -6.03
CA SER A 282 1.98 22.96 -6.23
C SER A 282 1.52 22.80 -7.68
N GLY A 283 0.25 22.43 -7.85
CA GLY A 283 -0.39 22.52 -9.16
C GLY A 283 -0.62 23.99 -9.46
N HIS A 284 -0.29 24.42 -10.67
CA HIS A 284 -0.65 25.73 -11.19
C HIS A 284 -2.16 26.01 -10.95
N ARG A 285 -2.50 26.74 -9.88
CA ARG A 285 -3.44 27.85 -10.03
C ARG A 285 -2.65 28.94 -10.75
N ALA A 286 -2.52 28.80 -12.08
CA ALA A 286 -2.42 30.01 -12.89
C ALA A 286 -3.67 30.84 -12.56
N GLY A 287 -3.47 32.15 -12.38
CA GLY A 287 -4.45 33.10 -11.87
C GLY A 287 -5.80 33.09 -12.57
#